data_AF-A0A2V9ATJ0-F1
#
_entry.id   AF-A0A2V9ATJ0-F1
#
_cell.length_a   1.000
_cell.length_b   1.000
_cell.length_c   1.000
_cell.angle_alpha   90.00
_cell.angle_beta   90.00
_cell.angle_gamma   90.00
#
_symmetry.space_group_name_H-M   'P 1'
#
loop_
_entity.id
_entity.type
_entity.pdbx_description
1 polymer ?
#
loop_
_entity_poly.entity_id
_entity_poly.type
_entity_poly.pdbx_seq_one_letter_code
_entity_poly.pdbx_strand_id
1 'polypeptide(L)'
;MKESLKRPLPGRDNLKETEKQKMPSLFVCKKCRKFLQAARLCTLPALFVCASLTVHAQAGAAPAGNPHQTVTLVGAGDIATCKHIESAKATAKLIEGIPGTVFAAGDLAYEKGSSEEFKDCYDPAWGAFKDRTKPALGNHEYGDHRAAGYFQYWGAQAGPEDKGYYSYDLGNWHVIVLNTNCNIKAMGGCGQGSPQETWLREDLAKHPTSCILAYGHHPLFSSGLFKKHALHPELRPFWEDLYAAHADLFLAGHEHSYERFAPQDLDGKRDPAHGIREIVVGTGGKSHDPLGMPTPNSEVREWKTYGVLKLTLSPGEYHWEFIPVEGSQFQDSGDGVCHNAPSSTD
;
A
#
# COMPACT_ATOMS: atom_id res chain seq x y z
N MET A 1 20.26 14.11 60.40
CA MET A 1 19.94 13.44 61.69
C MET A 1 18.61 12.72 61.47
N LYS A 2 18.62 11.38 61.37
CA LYS A 2 18.06 10.41 62.36
C LYS A 2 16.59 10.70 62.70
N GLU A 3 15.61 9.80 62.68
CA GLU A 3 15.49 8.33 62.65
C GLU A 3 14.00 8.02 62.34
N SER A 4 13.68 7.06 61.48
CA SER A 4 13.20 5.70 61.81
C SER A 4 11.76 5.59 62.36
N LEU A 5 10.87 4.99 61.57
CA LEU A 5 9.78 4.14 62.07
C LEU A 5 9.53 3.00 61.08
N LYS A 6 10.06 1.83 61.44
CA LYS A 6 9.81 0.51 60.83
C LYS A 6 8.59 -0.15 61.51
N ARG A 7 7.80 -0.90 60.72
CA ARG A 7 7.35 -2.30 60.91
C ARG A 7 6.03 -2.59 60.14
N PRO A 8 5.64 -3.86 59.89
CA PRO A 8 6.38 -4.98 59.33
C PRO A 8 5.60 -5.71 58.19
N LEU A 9 6.30 -6.55 57.42
CA LEU A 9 5.69 -7.53 56.48
C LEU A 9 5.24 -8.80 57.25
N PRO A 10 4.13 -9.46 56.87
CA PRO A 10 3.90 -10.85 57.24
C PRO A 10 4.48 -11.81 56.19
N GLY A 11 5.09 -12.88 56.71
CA GLY A 11 5.73 -13.94 55.96
C GLY A 11 4.76 -15.00 55.42
N ARG A 12 5.38 -15.84 54.60
CA ARG A 12 4.89 -17.01 53.86
C ARG A 12 4.20 -18.05 54.77
N ASP A 13 3.25 -18.79 54.18
CA ASP A 13 3.30 -20.25 54.23
C ASP A 13 2.56 -20.92 53.06
N ASN A 14 3.17 -22.03 52.61
CA ASN A 14 2.84 -22.87 51.47
C ASN A 14 1.64 -23.77 51.73
N LEU A 15 0.73 -23.94 50.76
CA LEU A 15 -0.07 -25.18 50.61
C LEU A 15 -0.44 -25.45 49.14
N LYS A 16 0.17 -26.51 48.60
CA LYS A 16 -0.40 -27.62 47.78
C LYS A 16 -1.07 -27.33 46.43
N GLU A 17 -0.30 -27.62 45.38
CA GLU A 17 -0.55 -28.62 44.33
C GLU A 17 -1.98 -29.17 44.15
N THR A 18 -2.57 -28.90 42.99
CA THR A 18 -3.63 -29.61 42.20
C THR A 18 -4.07 -28.61 41.12
N GLU A 19 -4.35 -28.87 39.85
CA GLU A 19 -4.66 -30.08 39.09
C GLU A 19 -4.46 -29.73 37.60
N LYS A 20 -3.86 -30.62 36.81
CA LYS A 20 -3.73 -30.47 35.35
C LYS A 20 -5.08 -30.78 34.68
N GLN A 21 -5.71 -29.78 34.06
CA GLN A 21 -6.84 -30.02 33.15
C GLN A 21 -6.35 -30.66 31.84
N LYS A 22 -6.63 -31.96 31.69
CA LYS A 22 -6.57 -32.71 30.44
C LYS A 22 -7.83 -32.45 29.61
N MET A 23 -7.66 -32.04 28.36
CA MET A 23 -8.69 -32.11 27.32
C MET A 23 -8.97 -33.58 26.94
N PRO A 24 -10.24 -34.00 26.76
CA PRO A 24 -10.54 -35.35 26.30
C PRO A 24 -10.53 -35.47 24.77
N SER A 25 -9.89 -36.55 24.32
CA SER A 25 -9.82 -37.05 22.95
C SER A 25 -11.17 -37.55 22.43
N LEU A 26 -11.48 -37.22 21.18
CA LEU A 26 -12.63 -37.70 20.41
C LEU A 26 -12.64 -39.23 20.27
N PHE A 27 -13.80 -39.81 20.60
CA PHE A 27 -14.13 -41.22 20.43
C PHE A 27 -14.30 -41.59 18.95
N VAL A 28 -13.54 -42.58 18.47
CA VAL A 28 -13.80 -43.29 17.22
C VAL A 28 -14.70 -44.50 17.52
N CYS A 29 -15.93 -44.47 17.03
CA CYS A 29 -16.89 -45.57 17.17
C CYS A 29 -16.62 -46.66 16.10
N LYS A 30 -16.40 -47.90 16.56
CA LYS A 30 -16.21 -49.10 15.75
C LYS A 30 -17.54 -49.85 15.55
N LYS A 31 -17.71 -50.33 14.31
CA LYS A 31 -18.53 -51.49 13.85
C LYS A 31 -20.03 -51.28 13.68
N CYS A 32 -20.48 -51.42 12.42
CA CYS A 32 -21.54 -52.37 12.10
C CYS A 32 -21.11 -53.27 10.95
N ARG A 33 -21.48 -54.55 11.05
CA ARG A 33 -20.88 -55.70 10.38
C ARG A 33 -21.99 -56.40 9.58
N LYS A 34 -21.61 -56.95 8.41
CA LYS A 34 -22.25 -58.04 7.65
C LYS A 34 -23.43 -57.70 6.73
N PHE A 35 -23.24 -57.94 5.44
CA PHE A 35 -24.02 -58.94 4.70
C PHE A 35 -23.09 -59.69 3.73
N LEU A 36 -23.13 -61.04 3.84
CA LEU A 36 -22.55 -61.98 2.89
C LEU A 36 -23.59 -62.21 1.78
N GLN A 37 -23.17 -62.24 0.52
CA GLN A 37 -23.49 -63.37 -0.36
C GLN A 37 -22.52 -63.41 -1.55
N ALA A 38 -22.11 -64.64 -1.84
CA ALA A 38 -21.01 -65.01 -2.71
C ALA A 38 -21.47 -65.20 -4.16
N ALA A 39 -20.61 -64.85 -5.11
CA ALA A 39 -20.54 -65.52 -6.41
C ALA A 39 -19.07 -65.64 -6.81
N ARG A 40 -18.64 -66.89 -7.03
CA ARG A 40 -17.30 -67.30 -7.46
C ARG A 40 -17.14 -67.12 -8.98
N LEU A 41 -15.85 -67.11 -9.39
CA LEU A 41 -15.26 -67.35 -10.71
C LEU A 41 -14.85 -66.12 -11.53
N CYS A 42 -13.56 -65.74 -11.43
CA CYS A 42 -12.56 -65.88 -12.50
C CYS A 42 -11.25 -65.24 -12.04
N THR A 43 -10.20 -66.04 -11.90
CA THR A 43 -8.84 -65.60 -11.56
C THR A 43 -8.11 -65.08 -12.80
N LEU A 44 -7.82 -63.77 -12.82
CA LEU A 44 -6.79 -63.14 -13.65
C LEU A 44 -6.10 -62.07 -12.78
N PRO A 45 -4.76 -61.97 -12.76
CA PRO A 45 -4.08 -60.99 -11.93
C PRO A 45 -4.08 -59.64 -12.65
N ALA A 46 -5.02 -58.75 -12.30
CA ALA A 46 -4.94 -57.36 -12.72
C ALA A 46 -3.99 -56.62 -11.75
N LEU A 47 -2.80 -56.26 -12.24
CA LEU A 47 -1.95 -55.24 -11.61
C LEU A 47 -2.78 -53.94 -11.48
N PHE A 48 -3.19 -53.59 -10.27
CA PHE A 48 -3.66 -52.26 -9.97
C PHE A 48 -2.44 -51.33 -9.85
N VAL A 49 -2.10 -50.64 -10.94
CA VAL A 49 -1.27 -49.44 -10.87
C VAL A 49 -2.16 -48.33 -10.31
N CYS A 50 -1.95 -47.95 -9.05
CA CYS A 50 -2.45 -46.69 -8.53
C CYS A 50 -1.75 -45.54 -9.26
N ALA A 51 -2.36 -45.02 -10.32
CA ALA A 51 -1.95 -43.75 -10.91
C ALA A 51 -2.38 -42.62 -9.98
N SER A 52 -1.42 -42.09 -9.22
CA SER A 52 -1.56 -40.84 -8.48
C SER A 52 -1.79 -39.70 -9.48
N LEU A 53 -3.03 -39.23 -9.60
CA LEU A 53 -3.33 -37.99 -10.33
C LEU A 53 -2.82 -36.81 -9.50
N THR A 54 -1.60 -36.38 -9.76
CA THR A 54 -1.10 -35.07 -9.34
C THR A 54 -1.78 -34.01 -10.20
N VAL A 55 -2.81 -33.36 -9.65
CA VAL A 55 -3.35 -32.12 -10.20
C VAL A 55 -2.28 -31.06 -10.02
N HIS A 56 -1.47 -30.84 -11.06
CA HIS A 56 -0.63 -29.65 -11.15
C HIS A 56 -1.58 -28.48 -11.43
N ALA A 57 -1.90 -27.72 -10.38
CA ALA A 57 -2.44 -26.38 -10.57
C ALA A 57 -1.35 -25.54 -11.24
N GLN A 58 -1.42 -25.44 -12.57
CA GLN A 58 -0.62 -24.52 -13.34
C GLN A 58 -1.10 -23.12 -12.95
N ALA A 59 -0.30 -22.42 -12.15
CA ALA A 59 -0.50 -20.98 -11.93
C ALA A 59 -0.39 -20.32 -13.32
N GLY A 60 -1.53 -19.96 -13.90
CA GLY A 60 -1.54 -19.19 -15.14
C GLY A 60 -0.93 -17.84 -14.84
N ALA A 61 0.25 -17.58 -15.41
CA ALA A 61 0.76 -16.23 -15.53
C ALA A 61 -0.32 -15.38 -16.21
N ALA A 62 -0.62 -14.22 -15.63
CA ALA A 62 -1.48 -13.23 -16.28
C ALA A 62 -0.91 -12.92 -17.68
N PRO A 63 -1.76 -12.68 -18.69
CA PRO A 63 -1.27 -12.33 -20.02
C PRO A 63 -0.46 -11.03 -19.89
N ALA A 64 0.84 -11.11 -20.19
CA ALA A 64 1.71 -9.95 -20.27
C ALA A 64 1.08 -8.94 -21.23
N GLY A 65 0.85 -7.70 -20.75
CA GLY A 65 0.37 -6.61 -21.57
C GLY A 65 1.27 -6.39 -22.79
N ASN A 66 0.76 -5.70 -23.81
CA ASN A 66 1.55 -5.38 -25.00
C ASN A 66 2.84 -4.63 -24.57
N PRO A 67 4.05 -5.19 -24.80
CA PRO A 67 5.30 -4.72 -24.19
C PRO A 67 5.77 -3.33 -24.65
N HIS A 68 4.95 -2.62 -25.42
CA HIS A 68 5.23 -1.30 -25.97
C HIS A 68 4.18 -0.25 -25.59
N GLN A 69 3.32 -0.52 -24.60
CA GLN A 69 2.24 0.39 -24.27
C GLN A 69 2.69 1.49 -23.30
N THR A 70 2.73 2.73 -23.79
CA THR A 70 2.74 3.91 -22.94
C THR A 70 1.36 4.09 -22.30
N VAL A 71 1.32 4.30 -20.99
CA VAL A 71 0.10 4.42 -20.19
C VAL A 71 0.17 5.64 -19.27
N THR A 72 -0.99 6.18 -18.90
CA THR A 72 -1.08 7.34 -18.00
C THR A 72 -1.54 6.92 -16.61
N LEU A 73 -0.86 7.41 -15.59
CA LEU A 73 -1.26 7.34 -14.19
C LEU A 73 -1.37 8.77 -13.64
N VAL A 74 -2.52 9.18 -13.09
CA VAL A 74 -2.77 10.56 -12.65
C VAL A 74 -3.41 10.60 -11.26
N GLY A 75 -3.06 11.55 -10.40
CA GLY A 75 -3.62 11.56 -9.05
C GLY A 75 -2.91 12.45 -8.05
N ALA A 76 -3.37 12.34 -6.80
CA ALA A 76 -2.88 13.06 -5.63
C ALA A 76 -3.34 12.32 -4.35
N GLY A 77 -2.83 12.72 -3.19
CA GLY A 77 -3.40 12.40 -1.87
C GLY A 77 -4.19 13.57 -1.29
N ASP A 78 -4.83 13.35 -0.14
CA ASP A 78 -5.36 14.41 0.72
C ASP A 78 -6.46 15.24 0.04
N ILE A 79 -7.55 14.55 -0.30
CA ILE A 79 -8.46 14.98 -1.37
C ILE A 79 -9.64 15.79 -0.83
N ALA A 80 -10.64 15.13 -0.23
CA ALA A 80 -11.95 15.73 -0.04
C ALA A 80 -12.27 15.99 1.42
N THR A 81 -12.70 17.21 1.72
CA THR A 81 -13.29 17.57 3.00
C THR A 81 -14.70 18.12 2.81
N CYS A 82 -15.63 17.64 3.63
CA CYS A 82 -17.02 18.08 3.59
C CYS A 82 -17.19 19.56 3.99
N LYS A 83 -16.17 20.18 4.59
CA LYS A 83 -16.16 21.62 4.91
C LYS A 83 -15.91 22.51 3.68
N HIS A 84 -15.06 22.06 2.77
CA HIS A 84 -14.56 22.84 1.63
C HIS A 84 -14.32 21.94 0.41
N ILE A 85 -15.41 21.50 -0.23
CA ILE A 85 -15.35 20.54 -1.34
C ILE A 85 -14.81 21.14 -2.66
N GLU A 86 -14.82 22.46 -2.80
CA GLU A 86 -14.52 23.13 -4.08
C GLU A 86 -13.08 22.91 -4.56
N SER A 87 -12.10 22.81 -3.65
CA SER A 87 -10.71 22.46 -4.01
C SER A 87 -10.61 21.04 -4.58
N ALA A 88 -11.31 20.07 -3.98
CA ALA A 88 -11.37 18.69 -4.47
C ALA A 88 -12.09 18.60 -5.83
N LYS A 89 -13.12 19.44 -6.06
CA LYS A 89 -13.76 19.55 -7.38
C LYS A 89 -12.84 20.19 -8.41
N ALA A 90 -12.03 21.17 -8.01
CA ALA A 90 -11.07 21.81 -8.91
C ALA A 90 -10.00 20.83 -9.41
N THR A 91 -9.49 19.94 -8.53
CA THR A 91 -8.58 18.87 -8.93
C THR A 91 -9.30 17.76 -9.71
N ALA A 92 -10.57 17.44 -9.37
CA ALA A 92 -11.39 16.52 -10.15
C ALA A 92 -11.57 16.99 -11.62
N LYS A 93 -11.76 18.29 -11.85
CA LYS A 93 -11.84 18.90 -13.20
C LYS A 93 -10.58 18.65 -14.02
N LEU A 94 -9.41 18.61 -13.39
CA LEU A 94 -8.15 18.25 -14.07
C LEU A 94 -8.18 16.78 -14.49
N ILE A 95 -8.57 15.89 -13.57
CA ILE A 95 -8.64 14.44 -13.79
C ILE A 95 -9.63 14.10 -14.91
N GLU A 96 -10.76 14.81 -15.02
CA GLU A 96 -11.74 14.64 -16.10
C GLU A 96 -11.11 14.79 -17.49
N GLY A 97 -10.16 15.72 -17.65
CA GLY A 97 -9.44 15.95 -18.90
C GLY A 97 -8.26 15.01 -19.16
N ILE A 98 -7.90 14.14 -18.20
CA ILE A 98 -6.71 13.28 -18.26
C ILE A 98 -7.14 11.80 -18.28
N PRO A 99 -7.11 11.13 -19.45
CA PRO A 99 -7.42 9.72 -19.54
C PRO A 99 -6.32 8.86 -18.87
N GLY A 100 -6.66 7.63 -18.50
CA GLY A 100 -5.74 6.69 -17.87
C GLY A 100 -6.22 6.23 -16.48
N THR A 101 -5.34 5.59 -15.74
CA THR A 101 -5.61 5.14 -14.36
C THR A 101 -5.47 6.30 -13.38
N VAL A 102 -6.36 6.38 -12.41
CA VAL A 102 -6.26 7.36 -11.32
C VAL A 102 -5.61 6.68 -10.11
N PHE A 103 -4.58 7.27 -9.51
CA PHE A 103 -4.13 6.88 -8.18
C PHE A 103 -4.69 7.84 -7.13
N ALA A 104 -4.92 7.34 -5.92
CA ALA A 104 -5.29 8.19 -4.80
C ALA A 104 -4.45 7.81 -3.57
N ALA A 105 -3.57 8.71 -3.14
CA ALA A 105 -2.50 8.44 -2.18
C ALA A 105 -2.93 8.60 -0.71
N GLY A 106 -4.08 8.01 -0.36
CA GLY A 106 -4.65 8.05 1.00
C GLY A 106 -5.28 9.38 1.38
N ASP A 107 -6.00 9.37 2.52
CA ASP A 107 -6.78 10.48 3.03
C ASP A 107 -7.76 11.04 2.00
N LEU A 108 -8.69 10.18 1.62
CA LEU A 108 -9.61 10.39 0.51
C LEU A 108 -10.79 11.24 0.98
N ALA A 109 -11.39 10.87 2.11
CA ALA A 109 -12.59 11.48 2.66
C ALA A 109 -12.36 11.89 4.13
N TYR A 110 -12.18 13.18 4.36
CA TYR A 110 -11.93 13.73 5.70
C TYR A 110 -13.22 13.95 6.48
N GLU A 111 -13.18 13.86 7.81
CA GLU A 111 -12.00 13.74 8.69
C GLU A 111 -11.74 12.31 9.19
N LYS A 112 -12.60 11.34 8.89
CA LYS A 112 -12.57 10.01 9.52
C LYS A 112 -12.74 8.85 8.53
N GLY A 113 -12.80 9.14 7.23
CA GLY A 113 -13.09 8.16 6.19
C GLY A 113 -14.41 7.44 6.39
N SER A 114 -15.43 8.12 6.96
CA SER A 114 -16.73 7.50 7.20
C SER A 114 -17.50 7.28 5.90
N SER A 115 -18.46 6.37 5.90
CA SER A 115 -19.32 6.13 4.73
C SER A 115 -20.10 7.39 4.33
N GLU A 116 -20.48 8.23 5.30
CA GLU A 116 -21.07 9.55 5.07
C GLU A 116 -20.08 10.52 4.43
N GLU A 117 -18.83 10.58 4.89
CA GLU A 117 -17.81 11.47 4.29
C GLU A 117 -17.47 11.04 2.85
N PHE A 118 -17.38 9.73 2.60
CA PHE A 118 -17.25 9.22 1.23
C PHE A 118 -18.44 9.65 0.38
N LYS A 119 -19.67 9.47 0.87
CA LYS A 119 -20.89 9.83 0.13
C LYS A 119 -21.05 11.34 -0.10
N ASP A 120 -20.77 12.16 0.91
CA ASP A 120 -21.17 13.56 0.94
C ASP A 120 -20.06 14.49 0.43
N CYS A 121 -18.79 14.06 0.41
CA CYS A 121 -17.70 14.90 -0.11
C CYS A 121 -16.69 14.24 -1.05
N TYR A 122 -16.34 12.95 -0.90
CA TYR A 122 -15.48 12.31 -1.90
C TYR A 122 -16.24 12.00 -3.20
N ASP A 123 -17.41 11.37 -3.08
CA ASP A 123 -18.23 10.91 -4.20
C ASP A 123 -18.65 12.06 -5.13
N PRO A 124 -19.09 13.22 -4.61
CA PRO A 124 -19.45 14.37 -5.45
C PRO A 124 -18.26 15.10 -6.10
N ALA A 125 -17.03 14.72 -5.76
CA ALA A 125 -15.80 15.25 -6.35
C ALA A 125 -15.09 14.18 -7.18
N TRP A 126 -14.25 13.35 -6.57
CA TRP A 126 -13.44 12.35 -7.27
C TRP A 126 -14.19 11.04 -7.53
N GLY A 127 -15.35 10.81 -6.90
CA GLY A 127 -16.15 9.59 -7.10
C GLY A 127 -16.59 9.35 -8.55
N ALA A 128 -16.66 10.39 -9.37
CA ALA A 128 -16.93 10.27 -10.81
C ALA A 128 -15.89 9.39 -11.56
N PHE A 129 -14.70 9.20 -10.98
CA PHE A 129 -13.61 8.42 -11.59
C PHE A 129 -13.38 7.08 -10.88
N LYS A 130 -14.28 6.68 -9.97
CA LYS A 130 -14.14 5.49 -9.13
C LYS A 130 -13.87 4.20 -9.92
N ASP A 131 -14.40 4.07 -11.13
CA ASP A 131 -14.19 2.89 -11.99
C ASP A 131 -12.74 2.72 -12.46
N ARG A 132 -11.98 3.82 -12.53
CA ARG A 132 -10.57 3.84 -12.94
C ARG A 132 -9.59 4.25 -11.82
N THR A 133 -10.08 4.41 -10.59
CA THR A 133 -9.25 4.77 -9.44
C THR A 133 -8.66 3.54 -8.76
N LYS A 134 -7.41 3.67 -8.32
CA LYS A 134 -6.66 2.70 -7.51
C LYS A 134 -6.32 3.35 -6.16
N PRO A 135 -7.16 3.17 -5.14
CA PRO A 135 -7.05 3.90 -3.88
C PRO A 135 -6.01 3.28 -2.93
N ALA A 136 -5.27 4.11 -2.19
CA ALA A 136 -4.54 3.73 -0.99
C ALA A 136 -5.29 4.19 0.27
N LEU A 137 -4.96 3.60 1.42
CA LEU A 137 -5.43 4.04 2.74
C LEU A 137 -4.49 5.12 3.31
N GLY A 138 -5.06 6.18 3.88
CA GLY A 138 -4.38 7.13 4.75
C GLY A 138 -4.82 7.01 6.22
N ASN A 139 -4.27 7.86 7.07
CA ASN A 139 -4.56 7.81 8.51
C ASN A 139 -5.96 8.31 8.84
N HIS A 140 -6.54 9.19 8.02
CA HIS A 140 -7.90 9.65 8.21
C HIS A 140 -8.94 8.57 7.91
N GLU A 141 -8.63 7.56 7.07
CA GLU A 141 -9.54 6.41 6.90
C GLU A 141 -9.71 5.56 8.16
N TYR A 142 -8.77 5.62 9.10
CA TYR A 142 -8.81 4.86 10.35
C TYR A 142 -9.55 5.55 11.49
N GLY A 143 -10.47 6.48 11.20
CA GLY A 143 -11.27 7.16 12.22
C GLY A 143 -12.13 6.23 13.08
N ASP A 144 -12.48 5.05 12.58
CA ASP A 144 -13.17 3.96 13.29
C ASP A 144 -12.23 2.80 13.71
N HIS A 145 -10.92 2.97 13.50
CA HIS A 145 -9.84 1.99 13.70
C HIS A 145 -9.87 0.74 12.80
N ARG A 146 -10.79 0.66 11.84
CA ARG A 146 -10.95 -0.48 10.93
C ARG A 146 -11.05 -0.09 9.46
N ALA A 147 -11.14 1.20 9.15
CA ALA A 147 -11.36 1.74 7.82
C ALA A 147 -12.63 1.19 7.16
N ALA A 148 -13.72 0.99 7.93
CA ALA A 148 -14.92 0.37 7.40
C ALA A 148 -15.57 1.18 6.27
N GLY A 149 -15.57 2.51 6.37
CA GLY A 149 -16.11 3.38 5.32
C GLY A 149 -15.33 3.27 4.01
N TYR A 150 -14.00 3.16 4.09
CA TYR A 150 -13.14 2.92 2.94
C TYR A 150 -13.44 1.57 2.26
N PHE A 151 -13.45 0.48 3.02
CA PHE A 151 -13.72 -0.86 2.45
C PHE A 151 -15.15 -0.97 1.91
N GLN A 152 -16.13 -0.34 2.58
CA GLN A 152 -17.51 -0.30 2.10
C GLN A 152 -17.63 0.49 0.79
N TYR A 153 -16.90 1.61 0.65
CA TYR A 153 -16.96 2.42 -0.56
C TYR A 153 -16.25 1.72 -1.73
N TRP A 154 -15.04 1.21 -1.55
CA TRP A 154 -14.20 0.69 -2.65
C TRP A 154 -14.41 -0.79 -2.96
N GLY A 155 -14.92 -1.59 -2.01
CA GLY A 155 -15.09 -3.03 -2.18
C GLY A 155 -13.79 -3.70 -2.62
N ALA A 156 -13.84 -4.54 -3.65
CA ALA A 156 -12.67 -5.28 -4.14
C ALA A 156 -11.53 -4.38 -4.68
N GLN A 157 -11.77 -3.12 -5.00
CA GLN A 157 -10.72 -2.20 -5.46
C GLN A 157 -9.74 -1.79 -4.36
N ALA A 158 -10.13 -1.95 -3.09
CA ALA A 158 -9.30 -1.68 -1.92
C ALA A 158 -8.23 -2.77 -1.65
N GLY A 159 -8.13 -3.79 -2.50
CA GLY A 159 -7.39 -5.01 -2.19
C GLY A 159 -8.17 -5.90 -1.22
N PRO A 160 -7.52 -6.90 -0.61
CA PRO A 160 -8.18 -7.79 0.34
C PRO A 160 -8.72 -7.01 1.55
N GLU A 161 -9.91 -7.42 1.99
CA GLU A 161 -10.55 -6.86 3.19
C GLU A 161 -9.60 -6.92 4.39
N ASP A 162 -9.64 -5.89 5.23
CA ASP A 162 -8.77 -5.68 6.40
C ASP A 162 -7.27 -5.51 6.13
N LYS A 163 -6.83 -5.52 4.85
CA LYS A 163 -5.41 -5.32 4.49
C LYS A 163 -5.14 -3.93 3.90
N GLY A 164 -5.87 -3.59 2.84
CA GLY A 164 -5.72 -2.28 2.17
C GLY A 164 -4.39 -2.09 1.43
N TYR A 165 -3.70 -3.19 1.09
CA TYR A 165 -2.51 -3.21 0.25
C TYR A 165 -2.67 -4.27 -0.85
N TYR A 166 -2.16 -3.97 -2.03
CA TYR A 166 -2.27 -4.78 -3.24
C TYR A 166 -1.31 -4.28 -4.31
N SER A 167 -1.20 -5.02 -5.42
CA SER A 167 -0.44 -4.59 -6.59
C SER A 167 -1.22 -4.85 -7.87
N TYR A 168 -0.79 -4.21 -8.95
CA TYR A 168 -1.35 -4.39 -10.29
C TYR A 168 -0.32 -4.00 -11.35
N ASP A 169 -0.44 -4.59 -12.53
CA ASP A 169 0.37 -4.19 -13.67
C ASP A 169 -0.34 -3.10 -14.48
N LEU A 170 0.41 -2.08 -14.90
CA LEU A 170 -0.06 -0.98 -15.72
C LEU A 170 0.95 -0.76 -16.85
N GLY A 171 0.64 -1.30 -18.04
CA GLY A 171 1.63 -1.38 -19.13
C GLY A 171 2.80 -2.28 -18.72
N ASN A 172 4.03 -1.75 -18.81
CA ASN A 172 5.26 -2.46 -18.40
C ASN A 172 5.66 -2.17 -16.94
N TRP A 173 4.81 -1.46 -16.20
CA TRP A 173 5.07 -1.08 -14.82
C TRP A 173 4.32 -2.01 -13.87
N HIS A 174 5.05 -2.50 -12.87
CA HIS A 174 4.47 -3.14 -11.72
C HIS A 174 4.20 -2.08 -10.64
N VAL A 175 2.93 -1.89 -10.31
CA VAL A 175 2.49 -0.84 -9.40
C VAL A 175 2.05 -1.44 -8.06
N ILE A 176 2.60 -0.92 -6.98
CA ILE A 176 2.39 -1.41 -5.61
C ILE A 176 1.66 -0.34 -4.81
N VAL A 177 0.57 -0.73 -4.16
CA VAL A 177 -0.23 0.11 -3.26
C VAL A 177 -0.02 -0.36 -1.84
N LEU A 178 0.64 0.47 -1.03
CA LEU A 178 0.97 0.16 0.35
C LEU A 178 -0.02 0.81 1.31
N ASN A 179 -0.37 0.06 2.36
CA ASN A 179 -0.99 0.61 3.54
C ASN A 179 0.10 1.05 4.51
N THR A 180 0.34 2.35 4.61
CA THR A 180 1.42 2.94 5.40
C THR A 180 1.03 3.24 6.85
N ASN A 181 -0.11 2.76 7.34
CA ASN A 181 -0.65 3.07 8.67
C ASN A 181 -0.04 2.21 9.79
N CYS A 182 1.29 2.21 9.92
CA CYS A 182 2.06 1.25 10.72
C CYS A 182 1.69 1.16 12.21
N ASN A 183 0.99 2.16 12.74
CA ASN A 183 0.49 2.19 14.12
C ASN A 183 -0.84 1.42 14.31
N ILE A 184 -1.51 1.00 13.24
CA ILE A 184 -2.75 0.23 13.30
C ILE A 184 -2.44 -1.22 13.63
N LYS A 185 -2.66 -1.61 14.88
CA LYS A 185 -2.33 -2.95 15.38
C LYS A 185 -2.98 -4.08 14.58
N ALA A 186 -4.19 -3.86 14.06
CA ALA A 186 -4.95 -4.88 13.34
C ALA A 186 -4.25 -5.35 12.05
N MET A 187 -3.41 -4.51 11.43
CA MET A 187 -2.70 -4.87 10.18
C MET A 187 -1.37 -5.60 10.42
N GLY A 188 -0.90 -5.70 11.66
CA GLY A 188 0.39 -6.33 12.00
C GLY A 188 1.62 -5.41 11.83
N GLY A 189 1.42 -4.11 11.60
CA GLY A 189 2.49 -3.11 11.45
C GLY A 189 3.23 -3.16 10.11
N CYS A 190 4.33 -2.41 10.01
CA CYS A 190 5.19 -2.30 8.82
C CYS A 190 6.61 -2.83 9.03
N GLY A 191 6.88 -3.44 10.19
CA GLY A 191 8.20 -3.95 10.52
C GLY A 191 8.66 -5.10 9.62
N GLN A 192 9.95 -5.41 9.65
CA GLN A 192 10.50 -6.62 9.05
C GLN A 192 9.76 -7.87 9.54
N GLY A 193 9.33 -8.73 8.63
CA GLY A 193 8.52 -9.92 8.94
C GLY A 193 7.05 -9.63 9.26
N SER A 194 6.58 -8.38 9.12
CA SER A 194 5.15 -8.08 9.18
C SER A 194 4.43 -8.74 7.99
N PRO A 195 3.11 -9.01 8.10
CA PRO A 195 2.36 -9.61 7.00
C PRO A 195 2.47 -8.82 5.68
N GLN A 196 2.47 -7.50 5.75
CA GLN A 196 2.59 -6.64 4.56
C GLN A 196 4.02 -6.62 4.01
N GLU A 197 5.05 -6.53 4.86
CA GLU A 197 6.45 -6.57 4.41
C GLU A 197 6.76 -7.91 3.73
N THR A 198 6.30 -9.02 4.32
CA THR A 198 6.56 -10.34 3.75
C THR A 198 5.82 -10.52 2.42
N TRP A 199 4.59 -10.01 2.32
CA TRP A 199 3.87 -9.96 1.05
C TRP A 199 4.60 -9.12 0.01
N LEU A 200 5.08 -7.93 0.38
CA LEU A 200 5.78 -7.01 -0.51
C LEU A 200 7.03 -7.68 -1.12
N ARG A 201 7.87 -8.29 -0.28
CA ARG A 201 9.05 -9.02 -0.76
C ARG A 201 8.69 -10.18 -1.71
N GLU A 202 7.64 -10.93 -1.41
CA GLU A 202 7.16 -12.02 -2.26
C GLU A 202 6.56 -11.53 -3.59
N ASP A 203 5.95 -10.36 -3.59
CA ASP A 203 5.37 -9.73 -4.77
C ASP A 203 6.46 -9.18 -5.70
N LEU A 204 7.41 -8.44 -5.15
CA LEU A 204 8.59 -7.92 -5.87
C LEU A 204 9.41 -9.05 -6.52
N ALA A 205 9.61 -10.17 -5.82
CA ALA A 205 10.34 -11.32 -6.34
C ALA A 205 9.71 -11.96 -7.60
N LYS A 206 8.42 -11.69 -7.86
CA LYS A 206 7.72 -12.17 -9.07
C LYS A 206 7.85 -11.22 -10.25
N HIS A 207 8.37 -10.01 -10.05
CA HIS A 207 8.48 -8.96 -11.06
C HIS A 207 9.94 -8.47 -11.23
N PRO A 208 10.94 -9.38 -11.41
CA PRO A 208 12.36 -9.01 -11.37
C PRO A 208 12.84 -8.17 -12.56
N THR A 209 12.01 -7.96 -13.58
CA THR A 209 12.33 -7.20 -14.81
C THR A 209 11.35 -6.07 -15.07
N SER A 210 10.47 -5.77 -14.12
CA SER A 210 9.47 -4.70 -14.27
C SER A 210 10.03 -3.38 -13.78
N CYS A 211 9.60 -2.29 -14.41
CA CYS A 211 9.68 -0.98 -13.79
C CYS A 211 8.75 -0.94 -12.59
N ILE A 212 9.18 -0.39 -11.47
CA ILE A 212 8.44 -0.49 -10.20
C ILE A 212 8.11 0.90 -9.69
N LEU A 213 6.81 1.12 -9.51
CA LEU A 213 6.27 2.28 -8.84
C LEU A 213 5.52 1.81 -7.60
N ALA A 214 5.83 2.39 -6.45
CA ALA A 214 5.03 2.22 -5.24
C ALA A 214 4.31 3.52 -4.90
N TYR A 215 3.15 3.42 -4.25
CA TYR A 215 2.55 4.55 -3.57
C TYR A 215 1.80 4.14 -2.32
N GLY A 216 1.72 5.07 -1.40
CA GLY A 216 1.01 4.94 -0.14
C GLY A 216 0.66 6.34 0.37
N HIS A 217 0.29 6.44 1.63
CA HIS A 217 -0.09 7.72 2.19
C HIS A 217 1.10 8.49 2.78
N HIS A 218 1.86 7.84 3.66
CA HIS A 218 2.94 8.48 4.41
C HIS A 218 4.26 8.49 3.62
N PRO A 219 4.96 9.63 3.50
CA PRO A 219 6.28 9.73 2.88
C PRO A 219 7.39 9.17 3.78
N LEU A 220 8.51 8.67 3.22
CA LEU A 220 9.69 8.42 4.06
C LEU A 220 10.41 9.75 4.35
N PHE A 221 10.41 10.67 3.39
CA PHE A 221 11.07 11.96 3.48
C PHE A 221 10.12 13.11 3.13
N SER A 222 10.01 14.09 4.02
CA SER A 222 9.39 15.38 3.70
C SER A 222 10.08 16.51 4.43
N SER A 223 9.97 17.71 3.87
CA SER A 223 10.35 18.98 4.48
C SER A 223 9.20 19.61 5.28
N GLY A 224 8.14 18.87 5.60
CA GLY A 224 7.02 19.34 6.41
C GLY A 224 7.47 20.02 7.71
N LEU A 225 6.75 21.06 8.13
CA LEU A 225 7.16 21.92 9.25
C LEU A 225 7.36 21.14 10.56
N PHE A 226 6.53 20.11 10.80
CA PHE A 226 6.59 19.30 12.00
C PHE A 226 7.20 17.93 11.70
N LYS A 227 8.43 17.71 12.16
CA LYS A 227 9.20 16.48 11.89
C LYS A 227 8.48 15.15 12.15
N LYS A 228 7.56 15.10 13.13
CA LYS A 228 6.82 13.86 13.44
C LYS A 228 5.70 13.54 12.44
N HIS A 229 5.29 14.54 11.66
CA HIS A 229 4.32 14.41 10.58
C HIS A 229 5.06 14.24 9.24
N ALA A 230 6.22 14.87 9.09
CA ALA A 230 6.98 14.85 7.83
C ALA A 230 7.83 13.59 7.60
N LEU A 231 8.20 12.86 8.65
CA LEU A 231 9.17 11.76 8.54
C LEU A 231 8.59 10.48 9.14
N HIS A 232 8.61 9.41 8.34
CA HIS A 232 8.09 8.11 8.72
C HIS A 232 9.16 7.00 8.65
N PRO A 233 10.19 7.04 9.53
CA PRO A 233 11.25 6.02 9.55
C PRO A 233 10.73 4.61 9.82
N GLU A 234 9.52 4.45 10.33
CA GLU A 234 8.84 3.16 10.46
C GLU A 234 8.56 2.46 9.11
N LEU A 235 8.59 3.20 7.99
CA LEU A 235 8.44 2.65 6.64
C LEU A 235 9.73 2.05 6.08
N ARG A 236 10.87 2.21 6.77
CA ARG A 236 12.18 1.74 6.28
C ARG A 236 12.19 0.28 5.81
N PRO A 237 11.52 -0.69 6.46
CA PRO A 237 11.51 -2.07 5.95
C PRO A 237 10.86 -2.20 4.57
N PHE A 238 9.80 -1.45 4.26
CA PHE A 238 9.22 -1.43 2.91
C PHE A 238 10.18 -0.81 1.91
N TRP A 239 10.85 0.27 2.29
CA TRP A 239 11.83 0.95 1.45
C TRP A 239 13.07 0.08 1.21
N GLU A 240 13.50 -0.72 2.19
CA GLU A 240 14.57 -1.71 2.04
C GLU A 240 14.22 -2.74 0.96
N ASP A 241 13.02 -3.30 1.00
CA ASP A 241 12.55 -4.25 -0.02
C ASP A 241 12.42 -3.58 -1.40
N LEU A 242 11.84 -2.38 -1.47
CA LEU A 242 11.69 -1.61 -2.71
C LEU A 242 13.04 -1.26 -3.33
N TYR A 243 13.99 -0.77 -2.54
CA TYR A 243 15.33 -0.39 -3.01
C TYR A 243 16.12 -1.64 -3.47
N ALA A 244 16.01 -2.75 -2.74
CA ALA A 244 16.62 -4.02 -3.13
C ALA A 244 16.03 -4.59 -4.44
N ALA A 245 14.76 -4.29 -4.73
CA ALA A 245 14.10 -4.63 -6.00
C ALA A 245 14.29 -3.55 -7.08
N HIS A 246 15.10 -2.52 -6.82
CA HIS A 246 15.35 -1.39 -7.73
C HIS A 246 14.10 -0.60 -8.12
N ALA A 247 13.21 -0.33 -7.17
CA ALA A 247 12.07 0.56 -7.38
C ALA A 247 12.50 1.95 -7.88
N ASP A 248 11.68 2.53 -8.75
CA ASP A 248 12.00 3.78 -9.46
C ASP A 248 11.34 4.99 -8.80
N LEU A 249 10.10 4.81 -8.35
CA LEU A 249 9.24 5.87 -7.83
C LEU A 249 8.51 5.45 -6.55
N PHE A 250 8.39 6.40 -5.63
CA PHE A 250 7.45 6.34 -4.52
C PHE A 250 6.58 7.60 -4.50
N LEU A 251 5.25 7.45 -4.58
CA LEU A 251 4.32 8.57 -4.46
C LEU A 251 3.65 8.56 -3.08
N ALA A 252 3.56 9.73 -2.45
CA ALA A 252 2.95 9.90 -1.13
C ALA A 252 1.97 11.08 -1.09
N GLY A 253 1.05 11.06 -0.12
CA GLY A 253 0.23 12.19 0.29
C GLY A 253 0.70 12.70 1.65
N HIS A 254 -0.23 12.79 2.60
CA HIS A 254 -0.08 13.10 4.03
C HIS A 254 0.35 14.54 4.32
N GLU A 255 1.50 14.92 3.78
CA GLU A 255 1.98 16.29 3.82
C GLU A 255 1.21 17.07 2.76
N HIS A 256 0.41 18.06 3.18
CA HIS A 256 -0.46 18.83 2.30
C HIS A 256 0.30 19.84 1.42
N SER A 257 1.21 19.31 0.60
CA SER A 257 2.18 20.05 -0.19
C SER A 257 2.61 19.22 -1.41
N TYR A 258 3.36 19.86 -2.29
CA TYR A 258 4.15 19.23 -3.33
C TYR A 258 5.62 19.26 -2.94
N GLU A 259 6.27 18.11 -2.96
CA GLU A 259 7.72 18.02 -2.80
C GLU A 259 8.29 16.88 -3.63
N ARG A 260 9.38 17.14 -4.34
CA ARG A 260 10.08 16.13 -5.15
C ARG A 260 11.54 16.04 -4.74
N PHE A 261 12.00 14.81 -4.57
CA PHE A 261 13.39 14.50 -4.22
C PHE A 261 14.18 13.99 -5.44
N ALA A 262 15.50 14.18 -5.39
CA ALA A 262 16.41 13.44 -6.24
C ALA A 262 16.33 11.94 -5.91
N PRO A 263 16.65 11.03 -6.85
CA PRO A 263 16.85 9.61 -6.54
C PRO A 263 17.82 9.44 -5.38
N GLN A 264 17.39 8.72 -4.33
CA GLN A 264 18.15 8.59 -3.09
C GLN A 264 18.02 7.23 -2.44
N ASP A 265 19.03 6.89 -1.63
CA ASP A 265 19.06 5.70 -0.79
C ASP A 265 18.19 5.86 0.47
N LEU A 266 18.13 4.79 1.27
CA LEU A 266 17.35 4.71 2.50
C LEU A 266 17.74 5.75 3.57
N ASP A 267 18.91 6.36 3.45
CA ASP A 267 19.41 7.37 4.39
C ASP A 267 19.28 8.80 3.84
N GLY A 268 18.62 8.96 2.68
CA GLY A 268 18.47 10.26 2.03
C GLY A 268 19.77 10.77 1.43
N LYS A 269 20.68 9.89 1.00
CA LYS A 269 21.84 10.27 0.18
C LYS A 269 21.52 10.05 -1.28
N ARG A 270 21.91 11.02 -2.11
CA ARG A 270 21.68 10.97 -3.56
C ARG A 270 22.34 9.73 -4.17
N ASP A 271 21.53 8.90 -4.82
CA ASP A 271 21.95 7.71 -5.55
C ASP A 271 21.26 7.70 -6.92
N PRO A 272 21.89 8.28 -7.96
CA PRO A 272 21.30 8.36 -9.29
C PRO A 272 21.19 7.02 -10.02
N ALA A 273 21.86 5.97 -9.53
CA ALA A 273 21.95 4.69 -10.23
C ALA A 273 20.93 3.66 -9.71
N HIS A 274 20.57 3.75 -8.43
CA HIS A 274 19.65 2.78 -7.80
C HIS A 274 18.64 3.42 -6.84
N GLY A 275 18.72 4.74 -6.62
CA GLY A 275 17.89 5.45 -5.66
C GLY A 275 16.44 5.56 -6.10
N ILE A 276 15.53 5.53 -5.14
CA ILE A 276 14.11 5.74 -5.39
C ILE A 276 13.84 7.25 -5.44
N ARG A 277 13.10 7.72 -6.44
CA ARG A 277 12.58 9.09 -6.42
C ARG A 277 11.27 9.15 -5.65
N GLU A 278 11.26 9.91 -4.56
CA GLU A 278 10.03 10.22 -3.83
C GLU A 278 9.37 11.50 -4.36
N ILE A 279 8.05 11.46 -4.54
CA ILE A 279 7.22 12.64 -4.82
C ILE A 279 6.06 12.66 -3.83
N VAL A 280 6.06 13.67 -2.97
CA VAL A 280 4.93 14.05 -2.12
C VAL A 280 3.98 14.88 -2.96
N VAL A 281 2.72 14.45 -3.04
CA VAL A 281 1.63 15.08 -3.80
C VAL A 281 0.35 15.08 -2.97
N GLY A 282 0.42 15.58 -1.74
CA GLY A 282 -0.74 15.83 -0.88
C GLY A 282 -1.51 17.09 -1.28
N THR A 283 -1.80 17.22 -2.57
CA THR A 283 -2.32 18.45 -3.19
C THR A 283 -3.77 18.30 -3.68
N GLY A 284 -4.46 17.25 -3.22
CA GLY A 284 -5.75 16.83 -3.75
C GLY A 284 -6.92 17.75 -3.43
N GLY A 285 -6.87 18.49 -2.32
CA GLY A 285 -7.87 19.52 -2.03
C GLY A 285 -8.20 19.78 -0.57
N LYS A 286 -7.67 18.98 0.37
CA LYS A 286 -8.03 19.10 1.79
C LYS A 286 -7.62 20.45 2.40
N SER A 287 -6.34 20.76 2.33
CA SER A 287 -5.72 21.98 2.86
C SER A 287 -4.30 22.12 2.32
N HIS A 288 -3.54 23.05 2.88
CA HIS A 288 -2.13 23.29 2.57
C HIS A 288 -1.34 23.39 3.85
N ASP A 289 -0.20 22.69 3.92
CA ASP A 289 0.71 22.72 5.06
C ASP A 289 2.01 23.45 4.71
N PRO A 290 2.45 24.43 5.53
CA PRO A 290 3.72 25.10 5.28
C PRO A 290 4.89 24.11 5.38
N LEU A 291 5.84 24.24 4.47
CA LEU A 291 7.11 23.50 4.55
C LEU A 291 8.13 24.24 5.41
N GLY A 292 8.92 23.46 6.16
CA GLY A 292 10.04 23.90 6.97
C GLY A 292 11.35 24.01 6.18
N MET A 293 12.46 23.75 6.86
CA MET A 293 13.78 23.69 6.23
C MET A 293 13.84 22.50 5.26
N PRO A 294 14.45 22.66 4.07
CA PRO A 294 14.55 21.57 3.12
C PRO A 294 15.33 20.38 3.70
N THR A 295 14.72 19.20 3.60
CA THR A 295 15.37 17.91 3.81
C THR A 295 16.41 17.69 2.70
N PRO A 296 17.56 17.00 2.96
CA PRO A 296 18.55 16.71 1.93
C PRO A 296 17.94 16.13 0.65
N ASN A 297 18.51 16.50 -0.50
CA ASN A 297 18.06 16.13 -1.85
C ASN A 297 16.63 16.54 -2.24
N SER A 298 15.95 17.37 -1.44
CA SER A 298 14.74 18.06 -1.88
C SER A 298 15.08 18.99 -3.06
N GLU A 299 14.49 18.73 -4.22
CA GLU A 299 14.78 19.46 -5.46
C GLU A 299 13.74 20.55 -5.72
N VAL A 300 12.46 20.25 -5.46
CA VAL A 300 11.34 21.18 -5.68
C VAL A 300 10.35 21.07 -4.53
N ARG A 301 9.84 22.22 -4.08
CA ARG A 301 8.92 22.35 -2.95
C ARG A 301 7.91 23.46 -3.22
N GLU A 302 6.63 23.17 -3.04
CA GLU A 302 5.53 24.12 -3.15
C GLU A 302 4.37 23.69 -2.27
N TRP A 303 3.69 24.62 -1.60
CA TRP A 303 2.64 24.28 -0.63
C TRP A 303 1.43 25.20 -0.64
N LYS A 304 1.20 25.95 -1.71
CA LYS A 304 0.03 26.84 -1.85
C LYS A 304 -0.84 26.48 -3.05
N THR A 305 -0.46 25.44 -3.79
CA THR A 305 -1.10 25.08 -5.04
C THR A 305 -1.75 23.71 -4.90
N TYR A 306 -3.03 23.61 -5.23
CA TYR A 306 -3.69 22.32 -5.46
C TYR A 306 -3.42 21.86 -6.89
N GLY A 307 -3.39 20.55 -7.10
CA GLY A 307 -3.13 19.99 -8.41
C GLY A 307 -3.12 18.47 -8.39
N VAL A 308 -2.69 17.89 -9.49
CA VAL A 308 -2.49 16.44 -9.63
C VAL A 308 -1.15 16.17 -10.29
N LEU A 309 -0.50 15.09 -9.89
CA LEU A 309 0.66 14.56 -10.60
C LEU A 309 0.16 13.65 -11.72
N LYS A 310 0.61 13.92 -12.94
CA LYS A 310 0.42 13.03 -14.10
C LYS A 310 1.76 12.36 -14.39
N LEU A 311 1.74 11.05 -14.50
CA LEU A 311 2.83 10.22 -14.97
C LEU A 311 2.46 9.64 -16.33
N THR A 312 3.37 9.77 -17.28
CA THR A 312 3.36 9.02 -18.53
C THR A 312 4.39 7.91 -18.39
N LEU A 313 3.91 6.67 -18.30
CA LEU A 313 4.71 5.48 -18.02
C LEU A 313 4.94 4.73 -19.33
N SER A 314 6.19 4.66 -19.79
CA SER A 314 6.62 3.95 -20.98
C SER A 314 7.49 2.74 -20.59
N PRO A 315 7.78 1.81 -21.52
CA PRO A 315 8.78 0.79 -21.28
C PRO A 315 10.15 1.42 -20.95
N GLY A 316 10.62 1.21 -19.72
CA GLY A 316 11.96 1.63 -19.28
C GLY A 316 12.13 3.11 -18.91
N GLU A 317 11.09 3.92 -19.02
CA GLU A 317 11.15 5.35 -18.69
C GLU A 317 9.80 5.88 -18.21
N TYR A 318 9.84 7.02 -17.53
CA TYR A 318 8.66 7.76 -17.12
C TYR A 318 8.89 9.26 -17.27
N HIS A 319 7.80 9.96 -17.58
CA HIS A 319 7.72 11.41 -17.52
C HIS A 319 6.72 11.83 -16.45
N TRP A 320 7.04 12.82 -15.62
CA TRP A 320 6.09 13.42 -14.69
C TRP A 320 5.78 14.87 -15.03
N GLU A 321 4.55 15.27 -14.73
CA GLU A 321 4.06 16.64 -14.82
C GLU A 321 3.19 16.92 -13.61
N PHE A 322 3.47 17.98 -12.86
CA PHE A 322 2.52 18.55 -11.92
C PHE A 322 1.56 19.47 -12.66
N ILE A 323 0.27 19.14 -12.64
CA ILE A 323 -0.78 19.89 -13.30
C ILE A 323 -1.54 20.69 -12.24
N PRO A 324 -1.35 22.01 -12.17
CA PRO A 324 -1.99 22.85 -11.16
C PRO A 324 -3.46 23.12 -11.51
N VAL A 325 -4.27 23.42 -10.50
CA VAL A 325 -5.63 23.95 -10.72
C VAL A 325 -5.59 25.31 -11.42
N GLU A 326 -6.66 25.63 -12.17
CA GLU A 326 -6.81 26.85 -12.93
C GLU A 326 -6.48 28.12 -12.11
N GLY A 327 -5.71 29.04 -12.69
CA GLY A 327 -5.28 30.29 -12.04
C GLY A 327 -3.98 30.20 -11.25
N SER A 328 -3.49 28.99 -10.95
CA SER A 328 -2.18 28.79 -10.31
C SER A 328 -1.04 28.77 -11.34
N GLN A 329 0.16 29.13 -10.91
CA GLN A 329 1.33 29.29 -11.80
C GLN A 329 2.42 28.24 -11.59
N PHE A 330 2.39 27.50 -10.47
CA PHE A 330 3.41 26.49 -10.18
C PHE A 330 3.30 25.33 -11.16
N GLN A 331 4.45 24.93 -11.69
CA GLN A 331 4.61 23.80 -12.60
C GLN A 331 5.93 23.10 -12.23
N ASP A 332 5.95 21.78 -12.32
CA ASP A 332 7.16 20.96 -12.27
C ASP A 332 6.99 19.81 -13.25
N SER A 333 8.06 19.43 -13.92
CA SER A 333 8.08 18.30 -14.84
C SER A 333 9.49 17.75 -15.00
N GLY A 334 9.59 16.53 -15.50
CA GLY A 334 10.85 15.93 -15.87
C GLY A 334 10.73 14.46 -16.18
N ASP A 335 11.88 13.82 -16.37
CA ASP A 335 12.00 12.45 -16.85
C ASP A 335 12.86 11.59 -15.92
N GLY A 336 12.60 10.29 -15.94
CA GLY A 336 13.41 9.28 -15.29
C GLY A 336 13.43 7.98 -16.06
N VAL A 337 14.49 7.21 -15.85
CA VAL A 337 14.66 5.87 -16.41
C VAL A 337 14.40 4.85 -15.33
N CYS A 338 13.85 3.72 -15.73
CA CYS A 338 13.57 2.61 -14.83
C CYS A 338 14.80 1.70 -14.73
N HIS A 339 15.17 1.33 -13.51
CA HIS A 339 16.41 0.62 -13.21
C HIS A 339 16.43 -0.81 -13.75
N ASN A 340 15.27 -1.49 -13.73
CA ASN A 340 15.13 -2.89 -14.14
C ASN A 340 14.84 -3.08 -15.63
N ALA A 341 14.84 -2.01 -16.43
CA ALA A 341 14.57 -2.10 -17.85
C ALA A 341 15.67 -2.94 -18.54
N PRO A 342 15.33 -3.98 -19.31
CA PRO A 342 16.33 -4.65 -20.14
C PRO A 342 16.94 -3.62 -21.11
N SER A 343 18.28 -3.59 -21.18
CA SER A 343 18.98 -2.67 -22.07
C SER A 343 18.43 -2.80 -23.49
N SER A 344 17.94 -1.69 -24.06
CA SER A 344 17.54 -1.61 -25.46
C SER A 344 18.76 -1.59 -26.36
N THR A 345 19.46 -2.72 -26.41
CA THR A 345 20.45 -3.03 -27.44
C THR A 345 19.82 -4.04 -28.39
N ASP A 346 19.23 -3.52 -29.47
CA ASP A 346 19.10 -4.25 -30.73
C ASP A 346 20.40 -4.14 -31.53
#